data_AF-A0A2C9U3B5-F1
#
_entry.id   AF-A0A2C9U3B5-F1
#
_cell.length_a   1.000
_cell.length_b   1.000
_cell.length_c   1.000
_cell.angle_alpha   90.00
_cell.angle_beta   90.00
_cell.angle_gamma   90.00
#
_symmetry.space_group_name_H-M   'P 1'
#
loop_
_entity.id
_entity.type
_entity.pdbx_description
1 polymer ?
#
loop_
_entity_poly.entity_id
_entity_poly.type
_entity_poly.pdbx_seq_one_letter_code
_entity_poly.pdbx_strand_id
1 'polypeptide(L)'
;MEKLDYFHVFGAQKSMKDQALVKDHILPFMSSETLEKIRGEGAKFCFWDCDTKTQLNVALKDWHTSKSYIFKKGWLNTFVKRRNLVKGDLIGIY
;
A
#
# COMPACT_ATOMS: atom_id res chain seq x y z
N MET A 1 12.52 7.62 18.66
CA MET A 1 12.23 6.25 18.24
C MET A 1 10.89 6.30 17.53
N GLU A 2 10.91 6.41 16.20
CA GLU A 2 9.69 6.47 15.40
C GLU A 2 8.91 5.17 15.58
N LYS A 3 7.61 5.30 15.84
CA LYS A 3 6.69 4.15 15.93
C LYS A 3 6.52 3.63 14.51
N LEU A 4 6.92 2.38 14.27
CA LEU A 4 6.74 1.72 13.00
C LEU A 4 5.31 1.18 12.93
N ASP A 5 4.61 1.49 11.84
CA ASP A 5 3.26 0.99 11.61
C ASP A 5 3.29 -0.23 10.68
N TYR A 6 2.66 -1.32 11.12
CA TYR A 6 2.80 -2.64 10.51
C TYR A 6 1.50 -3.17 9.88
N PHE A 7 1.63 -3.86 8.76
CA PHE A 7 0.52 -4.47 8.02
C PHE A 7 0.59 -6.00 7.97
N HIS A 8 -0.52 -6.68 8.27
CA HIS A 8 -0.66 -8.13 8.06
C HIS A 8 -0.92 -8.50 6.59
N VAL A 9 -0.11 -9.36 6.00
CA VAL A 9 -0.40 -9.90 4.65
C VAL A 9 -1.59 -10.86 4.68
N PHE A 10 -2.71 -10.46 4.09
CA PHE A 10 -3.84 -11.34 3.74
C PHE A 10 -3.81 -11.59 2.22
N GLY A 11 -4.09 -12.82 1.79
CA GLY A 11 -3.83 -13.31 0.42
C GLY A 11 -4.45 -12.50 -0.73
N ALA A 12 -3.95 -12.73 -1.95
CA ALA A 12 -4.28 -12.16 -3.27
C ALA A 12 -4.33 -10.62 -3.43
N GLN A 13 -4.85 -9.87 -2.45
CA GLN A 13 -4.94 -8.41 -2.41
C GLN A 13 -4.75 -7.91 -0.98
N LYS A 14 -3.91 -6.90 -0.78
CA LYS A 14 -3.74 -6.29 0.54
C LYS A 14 -4.72 -5.14 0.73
N SER A 15 -5.62 -5.32 1.68
CA SER A 15 -6.46 -4.26 2.24
C SER A 15 -5.82 -3.70 3.51
N MET A 16 -5.80 -2.38 3.61
CA MET A 16 -5.45 -1.63 4.80
C MET A 16 -6.76 -1.28 5.51
N LYS A 17 -7.10 -2.08 6.53
CA LYS A 17 -8.28 -1.84 7.38
C LYS A 17 -8.07 -0.65 8.32
N ASP A 18 -6.82 -0.40 8.67
CA ASP A 18 -6.45 0.81 9.38
C ASP A 18 -6.25 1.94 8.38
N GLN A 19 -7.27 2.80 8.26
CA GLN A 19 -7.22 3.95 7.37
C GLN A 19 -6.24 5.02 7.86
N ALA A 20 -5.96 5.08 9.17
CA ALA A 20 -5.07 6.08 9.73
C ALA A 20 -3.71 5.99 9.05
N LEU A 21 -3.19 4.78 8.86
CA LEU A 21 -1.88 4.57 8.24
C LEU A 21 -1.77 5.15 6.83
N VAL A 22 -2.79 4.99 5.99
CA VAL A 22 -2.79 5.58 4.64
C VAL A 22 -2.93 7.09 4.73
N LYS A 23 -3.85 7.56 5.58
CA LYS A 23 -4.17 8.99 5.74
C LYS A 23 -3.02 9.78 6.35
N ASP A 24 -2.19 9.14 7.16
CA ASP A 24 -1.14 9.80 7.93
C ASP A 24 0.22 9.65 7.23
N HIS A 25 0.48 8.53 6.53
CA HIS A 25 1.80 8.23 5.95
C HIS A 25 1.84 8.23 4.42
N ILE A 26 0.71 8.22 3.73
CA ILE A 26 0.69 8.22 2.26
C ILE A 26 0.03 9.49 1.72
N LEU A 27 -1.23 9.75 2.09
CA LEU A 27 -2.01 10.85 1.52
C LEU A 27 -1.38 12.25 1.70
N PRO A 28 -0.74 12.60 2.83
CA PRO A 28 -0.20 13.94 3.02
C PRO A 28 0.92 14.30 2.05
N PHE A 29 1.56 13.31 1.44
CA PHE A 29 2.65 13.48 0.48
C PHE A 29 2.17 13.52 -0.97
N MET A 30 0.85 13.49 -1.21
CA MET A 30 0.27 13.41 -2.55
C MET A 30 -0.32 14.75 -3.00
N SER A 31 -0.21 15.03 -4.30
CA SER A 31 -0.91 16.17 -4.92
C SER A 31 -2.43 15.96 -4.92
N SER A 32 -3.19 17.05 -4.94
CA SER A 32 -4.65 17.00 -5.04
C SER A 32 -5.14 16.17 -6.23
N GLU A 33 -4.49 16.26 -7.39
CA GLU A 33 -4.81 15.44 -8.56
C GLU A 33 -4.64 13.94 -8.28
N THR A 34 -3.57 13.57 -7.57
CA THR A 34 -3.31 12.18 -7.19
C THR A 34 -4.35 11.68 -6.20
N LEU A 35 -4.75 12.52 -5.24
CA LEU A 35 -5.80 12.18 -4.27
C LEU A 35 -7.14 11.92 -4.96
N GLU A 36 -7.51 12.73 -5.94
CA GLU A 36 -8.74 12.52 -6.73
C GLU A 36 -8.67 11.19 -7.51
N LYS A 37 -7.52 10.87 -8.12
CA LYS A 37 -7.32 9.56 -8.76
C LYS A 37 -7.43 8.41 -7.76
N ILE A 38 -6.88 8.52 -6.54
CA ILE A 38 -7.02 7.49 -5.50
C ILE A 38 -8.49 7.24 -5.17
N ARG A 39 -9.30 8.31 -5.05
CA ARG A 39 -10.73 8.25 -4.74
C ARG A 39 -11.56 7.67 -5.90
N GLY A 40 -11.13 7.88 -7.15
CA GLY A 40 -11.79 7.42 -8.36
C GLY A 40 -11.27 6.09 -8.91
N GLU A 41 -10.54 6.15 -10.02
CA GLU A 41 -10.05 4.96 -10.74
C GLU A 41 -8.91 4.20 -10.03
N GLY A 42 -8.19 4.87 -9.14
CA GLY A 42 -6.94 4.44 -8.51
C GLY A 42 -5.72 5.13 -9.13
N ALA A 43 -4.74 5.50 -8.31
CA ALA A 43 -3.49 6.12 -8.75
C ALA A 43 -2.33 5.12 -8.73
N LYS A 44 -1.41 5.23 -9.69
CA LYS A 44 -0.18 4.42 -9.74
C LYS A 44 0.92 5.09 -8.93
N PHE A 45 1.66 4.29 -8.17
CA PHE A 45 2.75 4.68 -7.30
C PHE A 45 3.97 3.82 -7.57
N CYS A 46 5.14 4.43 -7.38
CA CYS A 46 6.41 3.73 -7.30
C CYS A 46 6.93 3.90 -5.87
N PHE A 47 7.00 2.80 -5.12
CA PHE A 47 7.62 2.75 -3.80
C PHE A 47 9.05 2.23 -3.94
N TRP A 48 9.95 2.74 -3.09
CA TRP A 48 11.26 2.12 -2.93
C TRP A 48 11.15 1.00 -1.88
N ASP A 49 11.48 -0.22 -2.26
CA ASP A 49 11.55 -1.35 -1.35
C ASP A 49 12.97 -1.43 -0.78
N CYS A 50 13.14 -1.01 0.47
CA CYS A 50 14.45 -1.01 1.15
C CYS A 50 15.09 -2.38 1.26
N ASP A 51 14.32 -3.43 1.58
CA ASP A 51 14.88 -4.76 1.84
C ASP A 51 15.41 -5.41 0.56
N THR A 52 14.75 -5.18 -0.57
CA THR A 52 15.18 -5.72 -1.87
C THR A 52 15.96 -4.72 -2.71
N LYS A 53 16.06 -3.46 -2.28
CA LYS A 53 16.69 -2.33 -3.00
C LYS A 53 16.16 -2.19 -4.43
N THR A 54 14.85 -2.31 -4.60
CA THR A 54 14.22 -2.22 -5.91
C THR A 54 12.97 -1.35 -5.88
N GLN A 55 12.60 -0.82 -7.03
CA GLN A 55 11.33 -0.14 -7.19
C GLN A 55 10.17 -1.14 -7.18
N LEU A 56 9.06 -0.73 -6.56
CA LEU A 56 7.80 -1.42 -6.55
C LEU A 56 6.73 -0.52 -7.16
N ASN A 57 6.20 -0.93 -8.31
CA ASN A 57 5.07 -0.26 -8.93
C ASN A 57 3.76 -0.89 -8.44
N VAL A 58 2.91 -0.10 -7.77
CA VAL A 58 1.55 -0.51 -7.36
C VAL A 58 0.51 0.54 -7.71
N ALA A 59 -0.77 0.18 -7.64
CA ALA A 59 -1.85 1.15 -7.70
C ALA A 59 -2.60 1.20 -6.36
N LEU A 60 -2.72 2.37 -5.74
CA LEU A 60 -3.54 2.57 -4.55
C LEU A 60 -4.93 3.04 -4.98
N LYS A 61 -5.95 2.45 -4.37
CA LYS A 61 -7.35 2.82 -4.59
C LYS A 61 -8.09 2.89 -3.26
N ASP A 62 -8.90 3.92 -3.09
CA ASP A 62 -9.93 3.98 -2.07
C ASP A 62 -11.09 3.06 -2.45
N TRP A 63 -11.45 2.15 -1.57
CA TRP A 63 -12.62 1.30 -1.69
C TRP A 63 -13.66 1.74 -0.67
N HIS A 64 -14.39 2.80 -1.04
CA HIS A 64 -15.31 3.50 -0.15
C HIS A 64 -16.37 2.59 0.48
N THR A 65 -16.88 1.58 -0.25
CA THR A 65 -17.92 0.67 0.25
C THR A 65 -17.46 -0.20 1.41
N SER A 66 -16.17 -0.53 1.48
CA SER A 66 -15.58 -1.29 2.58
C SER A 66 -14.77 -0.41 3.53
N LYS A 67 -14.80 0.92 3.34
CA LYS A 67 -14.02 1.87 4.14
C LYS A 67 -12.56 1.42 4.25
N SER A 68 -11.92 1.07 3.14
CA SER A 68 -10.54 0.59 3.15
C SER A 68 -9.78 1.03 1.93
N TYR A 69 -8.47 1.15 2.05
CA TYR A 69 -7.59 1.32 0.90
C TYR A 69 -7.01 -0.03 0.46
N ILE A 70 -6.79 -0.18 -0.84
CA ILE A 70 -6.26 -1.41 -1.42
C ILE A 70 -5.11 -1.11 -2.37
N PHE A 71 -4.03 -1.90 -2.23
CA PHE A 71 -2.98 -1.95 -3.24
C PHE A 71 -3.32 -3.00 -4.30
N LYS A 72 -3.48 -2.53 -5.53
CA LYS A 72 -3.71 -3.32 -6.75
C LYS A 72 -2.47 -3.32 -7.62
N LYS A 73 -2.47 -4.19 -8.64
CA LYS A 73 -1.50 -4.26 -9.76
C LYS A 73 -0.03 -4.18 -9.31
N GLY A 74 0.68 -5.31 -9.25
CA GLY A 74 2.09 -5.36 -8.82
C GLY A 74 2.27 -5.72 -7.35
N TRP A 75 1.25 -5.54 -6.51
CA TRP A 75 1.31 -6.00 -5.12
C TRP A 75 1.53 -7.51 -5.00
N LEU A 76 0.58 -8.33 -5.48
CA LEU A 76 0.71 -9.79 -5.35
C LEU A 76 1.83 -10.34 -6.23
N ASN A 77 1.86 -9.93 -7.51
CA ASN A 77 2.75 -10.53 -8.50
C ASN A 77 4.20 -10.07 -8.40
N THR A 78 4.46 -8.91 -7.81
CA THR A 78 5.81 -8.37 -7.67
C THR A 78 6.20 -8.33 -6.21
N PHE A 79 5.52 -7.56 -5.37
CA PHE A 79 5.95 -7.36 -3.98
C PHE A 79 5.92 -8.63 -3.14
N VAL A 80 4.74 -9.27 -3.03
CA VAL A 80 4.53 -10.46 -2.18
C VAL A 80 5.41 -11.62 -2.65
N LYS A 81 5.43 -11.90 -3.97
CA LYS A 81 6.25 -12.97 -4.53
C LYS A 81 7.75 -12.72 -4.40
N ARG A 82 8.23 -11.50 -4.73
CA ARG A 82 9.66 -11.16 -4.67
C ARG A 82 10.21 -11.24 -3.25
N ARG A 83 9.41 -10.83 -2.27
CA ARG A 83 9.77 -10.89 -0.84
C ARG A 83 9.45 -12.23 -0.17
N ASN A 84 8.85 -13.17 -0.91
CA ASN A 84 8.37 -14.45 -0.38
C ASN A 84 7.48 -14.30 0.87
N LEU A 85 6.60 -13.31 0.87
CA LEU A 85 5.77 -12.98 2.03
C LEU A 85 4.67 -14.02 2.23
N VAL A 86 4.50 -14.44 3.48
CA VAL A 86 3.48 -15.38 3.92
C VAL A 86 2.47 -14.71 4.85
N LYS A 87 1.35 -15.41 5.11
CA LYS A 87 0.34 -14.92 6.05
C LYS A 87 0.97 -14.76 7.43
N GLY A 88 0.79 -13.58 8.03
CA GLY A 88 1.35 -13.25 9.35
C GLY A 88 2.57 -12.34 9.27
N ASP A 89 3.21 -12.23 8.10
CA ASP A 89 4.30 -11.29 7.91
C ASP A 89 3.80 -9.85 8.05
N LEU A 90 4.65 -9.04 8.66
CA LEU A 90 4.45 -7.62 8.89
C LEU A 90 5.28 -6.81 7.90
N ILE A 91 4.63 -5.86 7.24
CA ILE A 91 5.28 -4.89 6.34
C ILE A 91 5.16 -3.51 6.99
N GLY A 92 6.23 -2.73 6.99
CA GLY A 92 6.18 -1.31 7.32
C GLY A 92 6.09 -0.45 6.05
N ILE A 93 5.36 0.66 6.13
CA ILE A 93 5.39 1.73 5.12
C ILE A 93 5.85 3.00 5.84
N TYR A 94 6.81 3.69 5.25
CA TYR A 94 7.43 4.93 5.76
C TYR A 94 7.38 6.01 4.68
#